data_AF-A0ABD2VBZ1-F1
#
_entry.id   AF-A0ABD2VBZ1-F1
#
_cell.length_a   1.000
_cell.length_b   1.000
_cell.length_c   1.000
_cell.angle_alpha   90.00
_cell.angle_beta   90.00
_cell.angle_gamma   90.00
#
_symmetry.space_group_name_H-M   'P 1'
#
loop_
_entity.id
_entity.type
_entity.pdbx_description
1 polymer ?
#
loop_
_entity_poly.entity_id
_entity_poly.type
_entity_poly.pdbx_seq_one_letter_code
_entity_poly.pdbx_strand_id
1 'polypeptide(L)'
;MINQRSKALETKILRKMLLLHYLVSVLEGDFVPRNKAFKEKMSWTLLRDSLLNMLLGSRKIIYKSLVKDCLSVISDVFSDLHDISESSSNVDSVAPPSNEISHNCIAAFALALPELKRSTCIILKNVLRMMMELDASRNVADVQGLTTRADGVRSPAAEIILDDLAYNSDMLSPFFQVFDDPWWKLKMIMQYFRKYIPKFPVRTRRSNSTVNDSTFEGVLKCFSNSRSTKNIIKKIGMDVAQLLLGHAFLAYLSVSVDSSAENDDFEEMVKGSSLTEICKHIIAAFTSIRKEYKNTEILLLGKEAVFTAATILSTKS
;
A
#
# COMPACT_ATOMS: atom_id res chain seq x y z
N MET A 1 -31.19 23.98 19.02
CA MET A 1 -31.40 23.32 17.70
C MET A 1 -30.11 22.94 16.97
N ILE A 2 -28.97 23.61 17.17
CA ILE A 2 -27.69 23.27 16.51
C ILE A 2 -27.15 21.90 16.94
N ASN A 3 -27.25 21.57 18.23
CA ASN A 3 -26.72 20.32 18.81
C ASN A 3 -27.44 19.03 18.32
N GLN A 4 -28.75 19.11 18.02
CA GLN A 4 -29.51 17.96 17.50
C GLN A 4 -29.19 17.64 16.03
N ARG A 5 -28.87 18.65 15.22
CA ARG A 5 -28.48 18.45 13.81
C ARG A 5 -27.09 17.81 13.68
N SER A 6 -26.14 18.19 14.54
CA SER A 6 -24.80 17.55 14.60
C SER A 6 -24.91 16.07 14.97
N LYS A 7 -25.66 15.76 16.04
CA LYS A 7 -25.87 14.39 16.51
C LYS A 7 -26.54 13.49 15.45
N ALA A 8 -27.51 14.02 14.70
CA ALA A 8 -28.16 13.29 13.62
C ALA A 8 -27.20 13.02 12.44
N LEU A 9 -26.32 13.96 12.12
CA LEU A 9 -25.29 13.81 11.08
C LEU A 9 -24.24 12.75 11.48
N GLU A 10 -23.74 12.81 12.71
CA GLU A 10 -22.77 11.85 13.28
C GLU A 10 -23.34 10.43 13.29
N THR A 11 -24.59 10.26 13.72
CA THR A 11 -25.27 8.96 13.73
C THR A 11 -25.42 8.39 12.31
N LYS A 12 -25.67 9.26 11.32
CA LYS A 12 -25.76 8.87 9.90
C LYS A 12 -24.41 8.41 9.35
N ILE A 13 -23.31 9.07 9.75
CA ILE A 13 -21.95 8.68 9.37
C ILE A 13 -21.60 7.32 9.98
N LEU A 14 -21.86 7.12 11.27
CA LEU A 14 -21.62 5.85 11.97
C LEU A 14 -22.35 4.70 11.28
N ARG A 15 -23.64 4.88 10.98
CA ARG A 15 -24.46 3.86 10.30
C ARG A 15 -23.90 3.50 8.93
N LYS A 16 -23.38 4.48 8.17
CA LYS A 16 -22.75 4.23 6.87
C LYS A 16 -21.45 3.46 6.99
N MET A 17 -20.60 3.80 7.97
CA MET A 17 -19.35 3.07 8.24
C MET A 17 -19.64 1.61 8.63
N LEU A 18 -20.58 1.37 9.54
CA LEU A 18 -20.98 0.01 9.94
C LEU A 18 -21.57 -0.78 8.76
N LEU A 19 -22.39 -0.13 7.92
CA LEU A 19 -22.92 -0.77 6.71
C LEU A 19 -21.78 -1.14 5.74
N LEU A 20 -20.81 -0.24 5.54
CA LEU A 20 -19.63 -0.53 4.73
C LEU A 20 -18.86 -1.74 5.28
N HIS A 21 -18.64 -1.79 6.59
CA HIS A 21 -17.96 -2.93 7.22
C HIS A 21 -18.68 -4.24 6.94
N TYR A 22 -20.00 -4.28 7.17
CA TYR A 22 -20.82 -5.45 6.86
C TYR A 22 -20.71 -5.87 5.40
N LEU A 23 -20.83 -4.91 4.47
CA LEU A 23 -20.75 -5.21 3.03
C LEU A 23 -19.38 -5.78 2.65
N VAL A 24 -18.30 -5.22 3.18
CA VAL A 24 -16.95 -5.73 2.90
C VAL A 24 -16.75 -7.12 3.49
N SER A 25 -17.25 -7.41 4.69
CA SER A 25 -17.21 -8.76 5.26
C SER A 25 -17.96 -9.77 4.38
N VAL A 26 -19.09 -9.40 3.78
CA VAL A 26 -19.83 -10.26 2.83
C VAL A 26 -19.01 -10.49 1.56
N LEU A 27 -18.38 -9.44 1.01
CA LEU A 27 -17.52 -9.56 -0.17
C LEU A 27 -16.31 -10.45 0.10
N GLU A 28 -15.66 -10.28 1.25
CA GLU A 28 -14.49 -11.06 1.67
C GLU A 28 -14.85 -12.54 1.89
N GLY A 29 -15.97 -12.80 2.58
CA GLY A 29 -16.48 -14.15 2.83
C GLY A 29 -16.82 -14.94 1.55
N ASP A 30 -17.19 -14.25 0.47
CA ASP A 30 -17.40 -14.88 -0.85
C ASP A 30 -16.10 -14.97 -1.67
N PHE A 31 -15.33 -13.88 -1.73
CA PHE A 31 -14.15 -13.78 -2.60
C PHE A 31 -13.00 -14.68 -2.15
N VAL A 32 -12.63 -14.67 -0.86
CA VAL A 32 -11.43 -15.35 -0.37
C VAL A 32 -11.47 -16.85 -0.62
N PRO A 33 -12.56 -17.58 -0.28
CA PRO A 33 -12.64 -19.02 -0.58
C PRO A 33 -12.60 -19.33 -2.09
N ARG A 34 -13.24 -18.50 -2.92
CA ARG A 34 -13.23 -18.66 -4.38
C ARG A 34 -11.85 -18.42 -4.98
N ASN A 35 -11.13 -17.41 -4.48
CA ASN A 35 -9.78 -17.11 -4.92
C ASN A 35 -8.81 -18.24 -4.55
N LYS A 36 -8.94 -18.79 -3.35
CA LYS A 36 -8.18 -19.98 -2.94
C LYS A 36 -8.47 -21.18 -3.85
N ALA A 37 -9.75 -21.48 -4.09
CA ALA A 37 -10.15 -22.57 -4.98
C ALA A 37 -9.66 -22.36 -6.43
N PHE A 38 -9.61 -21.12 -6.90
CA PHE A 38 -9.00 -20.79 -8.19
C PHE A 38 -7.51 -21.09 -8.21
N LYS A 39 -6.75 -20.65 -7.19
CA LYS A 39 -5.30 -20.94 -7.12
C LYS A 39 -5.01 -22.44 -7.11
N GLU A 40 -5.87 -23.24 -6.48
CA GLU A 40 -5.72 -24.71 -6.41
C GLU A 40 -6.17 -25.43 -7.69
N LYS A 41 -7.28 -24.99 -8.32
CA LYS A 41 -7.95 -25.74 -9.40
C LYS A 41 -7.85 -25.07 -10.77
N MET A 42 -7.28 -23.86 -10.84
CA MET A 42 -7.24 -23.00 -12.02
C MET A 42 -8.61 -22.82 -12.70
N SER A 43 -9.68 -22.70 -11.89
CA SER A 43 -11.05 -22.54 -12.40
C SER A 43 -11.49 -21.07 -12.36
N TRP A 44 -11.25 -20.33 -13.45
CA TRP A 44 -11.56 -18.89 -13.54
C TRP A 44 -13.04 -18.58 -13.29
N THR A 45 -13.95 -19.47 -13.68
CA THR A 45 -15.40 -19.29 -13.50
C THR A 45 -15.79 -19.05 -12.04
N LEU A 46 -15.10 -19.69 -11.09
CA LEU A 46 -15.39 -19.50 -9.66
C LEU A 46 -15.11 -18.06 -9.21
N LEU A 47 -14.03 -17.46 -9.70
CA LEU A 47 -13.65 -16.08 -9.39
C LEU A 47 -14.47 -15.06 -10.18
N ARG A 48 -14.75 -15.36 -11.45
CA ARG A 48 -15.60 -14.51 -12.30
C ARG A 48 -16.97 -14.29 -11.66
N ASP A 49 -17.54 -15.34 -11.06
CA ASP A 49 -18.85 -15.31 -10.45
C ASP A 49 -18.82 -14.85 -8.97
N SER A 50 -17.65 -14.37 -8.48
CA SER A 50 -17.56 -13.77 -7.14
C SER A 50 -18.32 -12.44 -7.06
N LEU A 51 -18.88 -12.16 -5.87
CA LEU A 51 -19.58 -10.90 -5.59
C LEU A 51 -18.68 -9.70 -5.85
N LEU A 52 -17.40 -9.81 -5.52
CA LEU A 52 -16.41 -8.77 -5.80
C LEU A 52 -16.27 -8.52 -7.30
N ASN A 53 -16.04 -9.55 -8.12
CA ASN A 53 -15.88 -9.36 -9.56
C ASN A 53 -17.17 -8.80 -10.20
N MET A 54 -18.34 -9.28 -9.79
CA MET A 54 -19.63 -8.75 -10.26
C MET A 54 -19.84 -7.29 -9.87
N LEU A 55 -19.45 -6.90 -8.65
CA LEU A 55 -19.52 -5.52 -8.18
C LEU A 55 -18.63 -4.61 -9.04
N LEU A 56 -17.38 -4.99 -9.26
CA LEU A 56 -16.41 -4.19 -10.02
C LEU A 56 -16.73 -4.13 -11.52
N GLY A 57 -17.37 -5.16 -12.07
CA GLY A 57 -17.88 -5.19 -13.45
C GLY A 57 -19.22 -4.47 -13.64
N SER A 58 -19.86 -4.01 -12.56
CA SER A 58 -21.18 -3.38 -12.63
C SER A 58 -21.11 -1.99 -13.25
N ARG A 59 -21.95 -1.74 -14.26
CA ARG A 59 -22.10 -0.40 -14.88
C ARG A 59 -22.62 0.67 -13.92
N LYS A 60 -23.14 0.28 -12.75
CA LYS A 60 -23.61 1.21 -11.73
C LYS A 60 -22.47 1.80 -10.90
N ILE A 61 -21.27 1.24 -10.98
CA ILE A 61 -20.12 1.67 -10.19
C ILE A 61 -19.07 2.26 -11.11
N ILE A 62 -18.65 3.49 -10.79
CA ILE A 62 -17.52 4.13 -11.44
C ILE A 62 -16.26 3.60 -10.76
N TYR A 63 -15.74 2.47 -11.23
CA TYR A 63 -14.64 1.73 -10.62
C TYR A 63 -13.42 2.61 -10.28
N LYS A 64 -12.99 3.48 -11.21
CA LYS A 64 -11.88 4.40 -10.97
C LYS A 64 -12.16 5.41 -9.85
N SER A 65 -13.41 5.89 -9.73
CA SER A 65 -13.83 6.75 -8.63
C SER A 65 -13.78 6.00 -7.32
N LEU A 66 -14.32 4.78 -7.28
CA LEU A 66 -14.34 3.95 -6.07
C LEU A 66 -12.92 3.76 -5.50
N VAL A 67 -11.94 3.44 -6.34
CA VAL A 67 -10.55 3.28 -5.90
C VAL A 67 -9.99 4.59 -5.32
N LYS A 68 -10.22 5.72 -5.99
CA LYS A 68 -9.80 7.06 -5.53
C LYS A 68 -10.48 7.46 -4.21
N ASP A 69 -11.78 7.20 -4.10
CA ASP A 69 -12.57 7.50 -2.90
C ASP A 69 -12.05 6.68 -1.71
N CYS A 70 -11.68 5.40 -1.91
CA CYS A 70 -11.01 4.60 -0.89
C CYS A 70 -9.67 5.21 -0.45
N LEU A 71 -8.86 5.67 -1.40
CA LEU A 71 -7.56 6.30 -1.09
C LEU A 71 -7.73 7.61 -0.32
N SER A 72 -8.65 8.48 -0.75
CA SER A 72 -8.95 9.73 -0.07
C SER A 72 -9.35 9.48 1.37
N VAL A 73 -10.27 8.55 1.62
CA VAL A 73 -10.72 8.24 2.99
C VAL A 73 -9.58 7.66 3.84
N ILE A 74 -8.72 6.81 3.26
CA ILE A 74 -7.54 6.29 3.96
C ILE A 74 -6.59 7.43 4.36
N SER A 75 -6.33 8.36 3.44
CA SER A 75 -5.47 9.52 3.70
C SER A 75 -6.07 10.49 4.72
N ASP A 76 -7.35 10.84 4.58
CA ASP A 76 -8.05 11.79 5.46
C ASP A 76 -8.08 11.29 6.90
N VAL A 77 -8.44 10.01 7.11
CA VAL A 77 -8.48 9.42 8.45
C VAL A 77 -7.08 9.29 9.05
N PHE A 78 -6.07 9.03 8.24
CA PHE A 78 -4.69 8.96 8.73
C PHE A 78 -4.21 10.34 9.19
N SER A 79 -4.48 11.41 8.42
CA SER A 79 -4.19 12.78 8.82
C SER A 79 -4.90 13.16 10.13
N ASP A 80 -6.20 12.83 10.25
CA ASP A 80 -6.97 13.04 11.48
C ASP A 80 -6.33 12.35 12.71
N LEU A 81 -5.83 11.12 12.54
CA LEU A 81 -5.20 10.36 13.62
C LEU A 81 -3.83 10.90 14.02
N HIS A 82 -3.08 11.46 13.07
CA HIS A 82 -1.79 12.09 13.34
C HIS A 82 -1.97 13.40 14.12
N ASP A 83 -2.94 14.23 13.72
CA ASP A 83 -3.28 15.49 14.39
C ASP A 83 -3.75 15.27 15.84
N ILE A 84 -4.49 14.18 16.11
CA ILE A 84 -4.92 13.80 17.46
C ILE A 84 -3.72 13.37 18.33
N SER A 85 -2.75 12.65 17.74
CA SER A 85 -1.55 12.19 18.46
C SER A 85 -0.58 13.32 18.82
N GLU A 86 -0.51 14.37 18.00
CA GLU A 86 0.30 15.56 18.32
C GLU A 86 -0.40 16.47 19.35
N SER A 87 -1.73 16.60 19.26
CA SER A 87 -2.51 17.44 20.19
C SER A 87 -2.76 16.81 21.56
N SER A 88 -2.63 15.48 21.72
CA SER A 88 -2.76 14.82 23.02
C SER A 88 -1.54 15.01 23.93
N SER A 89 -0.50 15.73 23.50
CA SER A 89 0.66 16.05 24.33
C SER A 89 0.42 17.17 25.35
N ASN A 90 -0.74 17.87 25.30
CA ASN A 90 -1.04 18.98 26.20
C ASN A 90 -2.54 19.12 26.52
N VAL A 91 -3.14 18.29 27.37
CA VAL A 91 -4.33 18.70 28.14
C VAL A 91 -4.41 17.96 29.49
N ASP A 92 -3.86 18.57 30.53
CA ASP A 92 -4.33 18.36 31.91
C ASP A 92 -5.59 19.20 32.15
N SER A 93 -6.55 18.60 32.86
CA SER A 93 -7.74 19.21 33.49
C SER A 93 -8.91 19.64 32.60
N VAL A 94 -10.09 19.08 32.89
CA VAL A 94 -11.28 19.80 33.44
C VAL A 94 -12.33 18.78 33.90
N ALA A 95 -12.93 19.03 35.07
CA ALA A 95 -13.91 18.19 35.76
C ALA A 95 -15.26 18.04 35.01
N PRO A 96 -16.03 16.96 35.24
CA PRO A 96 -17.28 16.72 34.53
C PRO A 96 -18.48 17.47 35.17
N PRO A 97 -19.36 18.13 34.38
CA PRO A 97 -20.67 18.54 34.85
C PRO A 97 -21.72 17.44 34.63
N SER A 98 -22.61 17.29 35.60
CA SER A 98 -23.67 16.27 35.68
C SER A 98 -24.85 16.57 34.74
N ASN A 99 -25.15 15.63 33.84
CA ASN A 99 -26.47 15.42 33.19
C ASN A 99 -26.49 14.06 32.45
N GLU A 100 -26.95 13.01 33.14
CA GLU A 100 -26.47 11.61 32.95
C GLU A 100 -27.01 10.81 31.75
N ILE A 101 -27.99 11.25 30.96
CA ILE A 101 -28.55 10.38 29.88
C ILE A 101 -28.22 10.88 28.48
N SER A 102 -28.29 12.20 28.25
CA SER A 102 -27.91 12.80 26.96
C SER A 102 -26.38 12.84 26.76
N HIS A 103 -25.63 13.01 27.86
CA HIS A 103 -24.17 13.07 27.83
C HIS A 103 -23.55 11.69 27.58
N ASN A 104 -24.16 10.61 28.07
CA ASN A 104 -23.63 9.25 27.90
C ASN A 104 -23.61 8.81 26.44
N CYS A 105 -24.65 9.09 25.65
CA CYS A 105 -24.61 8.79 24.22
C CYS A 105 -23.53 9.62 23.52
N ILE A 106 -23.44 10.93 23.78
CA ILE A 106 -22.48 11.81 23.11
C ILE A 106 -21.04 11.43 23.49
N ALA A 107 -20.78 11.10 24.74
CA ALA A 107 -19.50 10.59 25.21
C ALA A 107 -19.16 9.23 24.60
N ALA A 108 -20.11 8.28 24.55
CA ALA A 108 -19.90 7.00 23.88
C ALA A 108 -19.63 7.17 22.37
N PHE A 109 -20.31 8.11 21.70
CA PHE A 109 -20.04 8.44 20.30
C PHE A 109 -18.65 9.05 20.11
N ALA A 110 -18.26 10.01 20.96
CA ALA A 110 -16.94 10.63 20.92
C ALA A 110 -15.81 9.61 21.16
N LEU A 111 -16.05 8.63 22.03
CA LEU A 111 -15.10 7.54 22.30
C LEU A 111 -15.05 6.50 21.17
N ALA A 112 -16.18 6.15 20.55
CA ALA A 112 -16.24 5.11 19.52
C ALA A 112 -15.82 5.59 18.12
N LEU A 113 -15.97 6.89 17.82
CA LEU A 113 -15.73 7.42 16.48
C LEU A 113 -14.27 7.25 16.00
N PRO A 114 -13.22 7.52 16.80
CA PRO A 114 -11.83 7.31 16.38
C PRO A 114 -11.54 5.85 16.04
N GLU A 115 -12.02 4.92 16.86
CA GLU A 115 -11.84 3.48 16.63
C GLU A 115 -12.59 3.03 15.37
N LEU A 116 -13.82 3.54 15.15
CA LEU A 116 -14.55 3.21 13.94
C LEU A 116 -13.90 3.79 12.69
N LYS A 117 -13.34 5.00 12.74
CA LYS A 117 -12.55 5.59 11.65
C LYS A 117 -11.34 4.70 11.33
N ARG A 118 -10.56 4.31 12.34
CA ARG A 118 -9.42 3.39 12.19
C ARG A 118 -9.83 2.06 11.57
N SER A 119 -10.89 1.45 12.09
CA SER A 119 -11.43 0.19 11.57
C SER A 119 -11.94 0.34 10.12
N THR A 120 -12.53 1.49 9.77
CA THR A 120 -12.91 1.80 8.39
C THR A 120 -11.72 1.85 7.44
N CYS A 121 -10.58 2.42 7.85
CA CYS A 121 -9.34 2.35 7.05
C CYS A 121 -8.88 0.92 6.81
N ILE A 122 -8.92 0.08 7.85
CA ILE A 122 -8.53 -1.33 7.75
C ILE A 122 -9.44 -2.07 6.77
N ILE A 123 -10.75 -1.82 6.83
CA ILE A 123 -11.74 -2.38 5.92
C ILE A 123 -11.51 -1.92 4.48
N LEU A 124 -11.28 -0.62 4.26
CA LEU A 124 -10.99 -0.09 2.91
C LEU A 124 -9.66 -0.61 2.35
N LYS A 125 -8.64 -0.74 3.19
CA LYS A 125 -7.38 -1.42 2.85
C LYS A 125 -7.65 -2.85 2.36
N ASN A 126 -8.48 -3.61 3.08
CA ASN A 126 -8.84 -4.98 2.69
C ASN A 126 -9.59 -5.00 1.35
N VAL A 127 -10.47 -4.03 1.08
CA VAL A 127 -11.13 -3.91 -0.23
C VAL A 127 -10.10 -3.70 -1.34
N LEU A 128 -9.18 -2.75 -1.19
CA LEU A 128 -8.13 -2.50 -2.18
C LEU A 128 -7.25 -3.73 -2.39
N ARG A 129 -6.89 -4.43 -1.31
CA ARG A 129 -6.15 -5.71 -1.39
C ARG A 129 -6.91 -6.75 -2.20
N MET A 130 -8.19 -7.00 -1.91
CA MET A 130 -9.00 -7.97 -2.65
C MET A 130 -9.14 -7.59 -4.13
N MET A 131 -9.28 -6.31 -4.46
CA MET A 131 -9.30 -5.85 -5.85
C MET A 131 -7.99 -6.17 -6.57
N MET A 132 -6.84 -5.94 -5.93
CA MET A 132 -5.52 -6.26 -6.47
C MET A 132 -5.29 -7.77 -6.58
N GLU A 133 -5.75 -8.57 -5.61
CA GLU A 133 -5.71 -10.04 -5.69
C GLU A 133 -6.54 -10.57 -6.84
N LEU A 134 -7.74 -10.02 -7.05
CA LEU A 134 -8.56 -10.37 -8.20
C LEU A 134 -7.85 -10.02 -9.51
N ASP A 135 -7.17 -8.87 -9.59
CA ASP A 135 -6.35 -8.49 -10.75
C ASP A 135 -5.21 -9.47 -11.01
N ALA A 136 -4.49 -9.89 -9.96
CA ALA A 136 -3.41 -10.86 -10.09
C ALA A 136 -3.92 -12.22 -10.58
N SER A 137 -4.96 -12.76 -9.94
CA SER A 137 -5.57 -14.03 -10.33
C SER A 137 -6.15 -13.98 -11.75
N ARG A 138 -6.76 -12.85 -12.12
CA ARG A 138 -7.25 -12.63 -13.47
C ARG A 138 -6.09 -12.61 -14.48
N ASN A 139 -4.99 -11.94 -14.19
CA ASN A 139 -3.83 -11.93 -15.09
C ASN A 139 -3.26 -13.34 -15.30
N VAL A 140 -3.22 -14.17 -14.25
CA VAL A 140 -2.84 -15.59 -14.37
C VAL A 140 -3.82 -16.34 -15.30
N ALA A 141 -5.13 -16.15 -15.11
CA ALA A 141 -6.14 -16.74 -15.98
C ALA A 141 -6.04 -16.24 -17.43
N ASP A 142 -5.77 -14.95 -17.65
CA ASP A 142 -5.58 -14.33 -18.96
C ASP A 142 -4.37 -14.96 -19.68
N VAL A 143 -3.23 -15.10 -19.00
CA VAL A 143 -2.01 -15.76 -19.56
C VAL A 143 -2.25 -17.23 -19.91
N GLN A 144 -3.10 -17.92 -19.13
CA GLN A 144 -3.47 -19.31 -19.38
C GLN A 144 -4.62 -19.47 -20.40
N GLY A 145 -5.17 -18.36 -20.93
CA GLY A 145 -6.27 -18.40 -21.90
C GLY A 145 -7.61 -18.86 -21.31
N LEU A 146 -7.79 -18.74 -19.99
CA LEU A 146 -9.01 -19.14 -19.27
C LEU A 146 -10.09 -18.05 -19.26
N THR A 147 -9.73 -16.83 -19.63
CA THR A 147 -10.65 -15.69 -19.73
C THR A 147 -11.21 -15.56 -21.13
N THR A 148 -12.33 -14.86 -21.23
CA THR A 148 -13.07 -14.62 -22.46
C THR A 148 -13.27 -13.12 -22.68
N ARG A 149 -13.73 -12.75 -23.88
CA ARG A 149 -14.10 -11.34 -24.16
C ARG A 149 -15.22 -10.82 -23.25
N ALA A 150 -16.07 -11.70 -22.72
CA ALA A 150 -17.15 -11.33 -21.83
C ALA A 150 -16.65 -10.85 -20.45
N ASP A 151 -15.42 -11.23 -20.06
CA ASP A 151 -14.80 -10.78 -18.82
C ASP A 151 -14.37 -9.30 -18.85
N GLY A 152 -14.38 -8.68 -20.04
CA GLY A 152 -14.09 -7.26 -20.28
C GLY A 152 -12.66 -6.88 -19.93
N VAL A 153 -12.15 -5.73 -20.37
CA VAL A 153 -10.83 -5.22 -19.93
C VAL A 153 -11.05 -4.14 -18.89
N ARG A 154 -10.35 -4.22 -17.76
CA ARG A 154 -10.31 -3.17 -16.74
C ARG A 154 -8.86 -2.83 -16.41
N SER A 155 -8.60 -1.55 -16.13
CA SER A 155 -7.32 -1.15 -15.55
C SER A 155 -7.18 -1.82 -14.17
N PRO A 156 -6.03 -2.44 -13.86
CA PRO A 156 -5.78 -2.99 -12.54
C PRO A 156 -5.88 -1.94 -11.43
N ALA A 157 -6.34 -2.35 -10.24
CA ALA A 157 -6.47 -1.46 -9.08
C ALA A 157 -5.12 -0.82 -8.73
N ALA A 158 -4.06 -1.63 -8.76
CA ALA A 158 -2.68 -1.19 -8.51
C ALA A 158 -2.28 -0.02 -9.42
N GLU A 159 -2.59 -0.07 -10.71
CA GLU A 159 -2.25 1.00 -11.65
C GLU A 159 -3.01 2.30 -11.32
N ILE A 160 -4.31 2.19 -11.01
CA ILE A 160 -5.12 3.36 -10.63
C ILE A 160 -4.59 3.98 -9.34
N ILE A 161 -4.24 3.16 -8.34
CA ILE A 161 -3.67 3.62 -7.08
C ILE A 161 -2.35 4.34 -7.32
N LEU A 162 -1.44 3.74 -8.08
CA LEU A 162 -0.13 4.34 -8.36
C LEU A 162 -0.23 5.62 -9.17
N ASP A 163 -1.18 5.73 -10.09
CA ASP A 163 -1.46 6.96 -10.83
C ASP A 163 -1.95 8.08 -9.91
N ASP A 164 -2.79 7.75 -8.92
CA ASP A 164 -3.31 8.72 -7.97
C ASP A 164 -2.24 9.16 -6.96
N LEU A 165 -1.46 8.22 -6.43
CA LEU A 165 -0.33 8.50 -5.53
C LEU A 165 0.80 9.28 -6.23
N ALA A 166 0.99 9.06 -7.53
CA ALA A 166 1.93 9.84 -8.35
C ALA A 166 1.43 11.27 -8.59
N TYR A 167 0.11 11.46 -8.69
CA TYR A 167 -0.50 12.78 -8.86
C TYR A 167 -0.50 13.57 -7.55
N ASN A 168 -0.77 12.91 -6.43
CA ASN A 168 -0.76 13.50 -5.10
C ASN A 168 0.23 12.77 -4.18
N SER A 169 1.47 13.26 -4.15
CA SER A 169 2.55 12.66 -3.35
C SER A 169 2.30 12.70 -1.84
N ASP A 170 1.44 13.61 -1.37
CA ASP A 170 1.14 13.76 0.06
C ASP A 170 0.38 12.53 0.60
N MET A 171 -0.31 11.80 -0.29
CA MET A 171 -1.02 10.56 0.05
C MET A 171 -0.10 9.35 0.17
N LEU A 172 1.15 9.42 -0.32
CA LEU A 172 2.08 8.28 -0.31
C LEU A 172 2.39 7.80 1.11
N SER A 173 2.72 8.72 2.01
CA SER A 173 3.06 8.38 3.39
C SER A 173 1.86 7.79 4.14
N PRO A 174 0.69 8.45 4.19
CA PRO A 174 -0.53 7.86 4.76
C PRO A 174 -0.86 6.47 4.19
N PHE A 175 -0.78 6.31 2.87
CA PHE A 175 -1.12 5.06 2.21
C PHE A 175 -0.18 3.92 2.61
N PHE A 176 1.14 4.10 2.50
CA PHE A 176 2.11 3.03 2.81
C PHE A 176 2.30 2.77 4.30
N GLN A 177 1.84 3.66 5.18
CA GLN A 177 1.72 3.40 6.61
C GLN A 177 0.51 2.54 6.95
N VAL A 178 -0.67 2.84 6.37
CA VAL A 178 -1.90 2.05 6.61
C VAL A 178 -1.84 0.70 5.91
N PHE A 179 -1.35 0.66 4.68
CA PHE A 179 -1.24 -0.54 3.89
C PHE A 179 -0.07 -1.38 4.41
N ASP A 180 -0.32 -2.37 5.26
CA ASP A 180 0.70 -3.10 6.04
C ASP A 180 1.09 -4.47 5.46
N ASP A 181 0.40 -4.96 4.43
CA ASP A 181 0.74 -6.21 3.76
C ASP A 181 2.12 -6.10 3.09
N PRO A 182 3.15 -6.83 3.57
CA PRO A 182 4.52 -6.60 3.11
C PRO A 182 4.73 -6.98 1.65
N TRP A 183 4.09 -8.05 1.18
CA TRP A 183 4.22 -8.51 -0.20
C TRP A 183 3.61 -7.50 -1.17
N TRP A 184 2.36 -7.11 -0.95
CA TRP A 184 1.68 -6.13 -1.79
C TRP A 184 2.34 -4.75 -1.70
N LYS A 185 2.82 -4.34 -0.51
CA LYS A 185 3.56 -3.08 -0.33
C LYS A 185 4.81 -3.06 -1.20
N LEU A 186 5.63 -4.11 -1.13
CA LEU A 186 6.84 -4.21 -1.95
C LEU A 186 6.50 -4.20 -3.46
N LYS A 187 5.50 -5.00 -3.86
CA LYS A 187 5.04 -5.07 -5.27
C LYS A 187 4.60 -3.71 -5.80
N MET A 188 3.81 -2.96 -5.03
CA MET A 188 3.35 -1.61 -5.38
C MET A 188 4.50 -0.63 -5.49
N ILE A 189 5.41 -0.60 -4.52
CA ILE A 189 6.57 0.32 -4.55
C ILE A 189 7.47 0.02 -5.74
N MET A 190 7.69 -1.25 -6.07
CA MET A 190 8.48 -1.64 -7.23
C MET A 190 7.81 -1.24 -8.54
N GLN A 191 6.49 -1.38 -8.66
CA GLN A 191 5.74 -0.85 -9.82
C GLN A 191 5.85 0.67 -9.91
N TYR A 192 5.79 1.39 -8.79
CA TYR A 192 6.03 2.83 -8.74
C TYR A 192 7.41 3.17 -9.33
N PHE A 193 8.47 2.53 -8.83
CA PHE A 193 9.83 2.76 -9.35
C PHE A 193 9.96 2.44 -10.83
N ARG A 194 9.36 1.35 -11.32
CA ARG A 194 9.38 0.97 -12.75
C ARG A 194 8.75 2.03 -13.66
N LYS A 195 7.83 2.87 -13.17
CA LYS A 195 7.24 3.98 -13.93
C LYS A 195 8.24 5.11 -14.19
N TYR A 196 9.19 5.33 -13.29
CA TYR A 196 10.10 6.49 -13.33
C TYR A 196 11.56 6.15 -13.61
N ILE A 197 12.00 4.95 -13.24
CA ILE A 197 13.32 4.43 -13.59
C ILE A 197 13.26 4.05 -15.07
N PRO A 198 14.10 4.65 -15.94
CA PRO A 198 14.16 4.25 -17.33
C PRO A 198 14.45 2.75 -17.39
N LYS A 199 13.64 1.98 -18.12
CA LYS A 199 14.05 0.64 -18.54
C LYS A 199 15.42 0.80 -19.19
N PHE A 200 16.44 0.07 -18.73
CA PHE A 200 17.74 0.15 -19.38
C PHE A 200 17.51 -0.14 -20.88
N PRO A 201 18.04 0.69 -21.78
CA PRO A 201 17.79 0.52 -23.20
C PRO A 201 18.27 -0.88 -23.60
N VAL A 202 17.36 -1.57 -24.28
CA VAL A 202 17.49 -2.91 -24.83
C VAL A 202 18.90 -3.18 -25.35
N ARG A 203 19.48 -4.26 -24.86
CA ARG A 203 20.78 -4.78 -25.26
C ARG A 203 20.85 -5.03 -26.77
N THR A 204 21.92 -4.55 -27.40
CA THR A 204 22.36 -5.03 -28.72
C THR A 204 22.66 -6.53 -28.66
N ARG A 205 21.86 -7.37 -29.35
CA ARG A 205 22.00 -8.77 -29.86
C ARG A 205 22.99 -9.78 -29.24
N ARG A 206 23.69 -9.53 -28.12
CA ARG A 206 24.85 -10.33 -27.69
C ARG A 206 24.89 -10.70 -26.19
N SER A 207 23.77 -10.76 -25.49
CA SER A 207 23.70 -11.70 -24.34
C SER A 207 22.31 -12.19 -24.01
N ASN A 208 22.31 -13.36 -23.38
CA ASN A 208 21.17 -14.00 -22.75
C ASN A 208 21.15 -13.84 -21.21
N SER A 209 21.66 -12.74 -20.62
CA SER A 209 21.47 -12.51 -19.18
C SER A 209 20.12 -11.83 -18.93
N THR A 210 19.26 -12.48 -18.15
CA THR A 210 17.99 -11.93 -17.64
C THR A 210 18.19 -10.55 -17.03
N VAL A 211 17.29 -9.63 -17.32
CA VAL A 211 17.38 -8.23 -16.89
C VAL A 211 17.04 -8.15 -15.40
N ASN A 212 18.03 -7.80 -14.56
CA ASN A 212 17.87 -7.60 -13.11
C ASN A 212 16.99 -6.38 -12.74
N ASP A 213 16.51 -5.58 -13.70
CA ASP A 213 15.69 -4.39 -13.44
C ASP A 213 14.30 -4.71 -12.88
N SER A 214 13.89 -5.98 -12.93
CA SER A 214 12.64 -6.45 -12.35
C SER A 214 12.73 -6.71 -10.84
N THR A 215 13.94 -6.86 -10.28
CA THR A 215 14.16 -7.24 -8.88
C THR A 215 14.34 -6.03 -7.98
N PHE A 216 14.13 -6.23 -6.66
CA PHE A 216 14.36 -5.16 -5.69
C PHE A 216 15.82 -4.70 -5.70
N GLU A 217 16.75 -5.64 -5.85
CA GLU A 217 18.17 -5.35 -5.98
C GLU A 217 18.48 -4.46 -7.20
N GLY A 218 17.86 -4.74 -8.35
CA GLY A 218 18.01 -3.91 -9.55
C GLY A 218 17.57 -2.46 -9.33
N VAL A 219 16.45 -2.27 -8.62
CA VAL A 219 16.00 -0.93 -8.21
C VAL A 219 17.04 -0.25 -7.33
N LEU A 220 17.57 -0.93 -6.32
CA LEU A 220 18.59 -0.36 -5.44
C LEU A 220 19.89 0.00 -6.19
N LYS A 221 20.31 -0.84 -7.14
CA LYS A 221 21.47 -0.55 -8.00
C LYS A 221 21.30 0.73 -8.81
N CYS A 222 20.07 1.11 -9.17
CA CYS A 222 19.78 2.39 -9.81
C CYS A 222 20.06 3.59 -8.90
N PHE A 223 20.10 3.42 -7.58
CA PHE A 223 20.47 4.44 -6.60
C PHE A 223 21.94 4.41 -6.17
N SER A 224 22.74 3.46 -6.67
CA SER A 224 24.17 3.33 -6.33
C SER A 224 25.09 4.31 -7.07
N ASN A 225 24.60 4.97 -8.14
CA ASN A 225 25.37 5.93 -8.94
C ASN A 225 24.77 7.34 -8.83
N SER A 226 25.58 8.33 -8.46
CA SER A 226 25.24 9.76 -8.40
C SER A 226 24.41 10.24 -9.59
N ARG A 227 24.78 9.89 -10.84
CA ARG A 227 24.05 10.34 -12.05
C ARG A 227 22.64 9.75 -12.13
N SER A 228 22.49 8.45 -11.89
CA SER A 228 21.16 7.79 -11.96
C SER A 228 20.29 8.22 -10.79
N THR A 229 20.85 8.30 -9.58
CA THR A 229 20.19 8.83 -8.38
C THR A 229 19.65 10.24 -8.61
N LYS A 230 20.47 11.14 -9.16
CA LYS A 230 20.05 12.50 -9.51
C LYS A 230 18.89 12.51 -10.50
N ASN A 231 18.93 11.65 -11.51
CA ASN A 231 17.87 11.56 -12.52
C ASN A 231 16.55 11.05 -11.93
N ILE A 232 16.60 10.07 -11.02
CA ILE A 232 15.41 9.53 -10.37
C ILE A 232 14.81 10.57 -9.42
N ILE A 233 15.63 11.17 -8.55
CA ILE A 233 15.18 12.21 -7.62
C ILE A 233 14.54 13.39 -8.36
N LYS A 234 15.08 13.79 -9.52
CA LYS A 234 14.47 14.83 -10.36
C LYS A 234 13.06 14.50 -10.84
N LYS A 235 12.72 13.22 -10.98
CA LYS A 235 11.41 12.78 -11.48
C LYS A 235 10.37 12.62 -10.38
N ILE A 236 10.76 12.05 -9.23
CA ILE A 236 9.81 11.67 -8.17
C ILE A 236 9.94 12.50 -6.90
N GLY A 237 11.00 13.30 -6.78
CA GLY A 237 11.34 13.99 -5.54
C GLY A 237 12.20 13.15 -4.61
N MET A 238 12.98 13.82 -3.78
CA MET A 238 13.89 13.17 -2.85
C MET A 238 13.15 12.50 -1.70
N ASP A 239 12.16 13.20 -1.13
CA ASP A 239 11.41 12.71 0.03
C ASP A 239 10.60 11.46 -0.33
N VAL A 240 9.97 11.47 -1.51
CA VAL A 240 9.30 10.30 -2.09
C VAL A 240 10.28 9.15 -2.31
N ALA A 241 11.47 9.40 -2.87
CA ALA A 241 12.46 8.35 -3.06
C ALA A 241 12.90 7.72 -1.74
N GLN A 242 13.17 8.53 -0.71
CA GLN A 242 13.55 8.05 0.61
C GLN A 242 12.41 7.26 1.29
N LEU A 243 11.18 7.77 1.22
CA LEU A 243 9.98 7.14 1.76
C LEU A 243 9.75 5.75 1.14
N LEU A 244 9.78 5.67 -0.20
CA LEU A 244 9.58 4.43 -0.94
C LEU A 244 10.70 3.43 -0.67
N LEU A 245 11.96 3.85 -0.65
CA LEU A 245 13.09 2.97 -0.33
C LEU A 245 13.01 2.42 1.09
N GLY A 246 12.63 3.26 2.06
CA GLY A 246 12.44 2.85 3.45
C GLY A 246 11.33 1.80 3.58
N HIS A 247 10.14 2.08 3.06
CA HIS A 247 9.04 1.13 3.10
C HIS A 247 9.32 -0.17 2.33
N ALA A 248 9.99 -0.08 1.18
CA ALA A 248 10.36 -1.26 0.40
C ALA A 248 11.36 -2.14 1.16
N PHE A 249 12.34 -1.55 1.84
CA PHE A 249 13.29 -2.32 2.63
C PHE A 249 12.63 -3.01 3.83
N LEU A 250 11.78 -2.30 4.59
CA LEU A 250 11.06 -2.91 5.70
C LEU A 250 10.12 -4.03 5.23
N ALA A 251 9.40 -3.81 4.13
CA ALA A 251 8.57 -4.83 3.50
C ALA A 251 9.40 -6.06 3.07
N TYR A 252 10.54 -5.82 2.42
CA TYR A 252 11.47 -6.86 2.01
C TYR A 252 11.95 -7.69 3.20
N LEU A 253 12.29 -7.07 4.32
CA LEU A 253 12.69 -7.78 5.54
C LEU A 253 11.57 -8.67 6.08
N SER A 254 10.35 -8.14 6.18
CA SER A 254 9.20 -8.92 6.65
C SER A 254 8.96 -10.15 5.80
N VAL A 255 8.90 -10.02 4.47
CA VAL A 255 8.65 -11.19 3.62
C VAL A 255 9.85 -12.16 3.59
N SER A 256 11.09 -11.66 3.70
CA SER A 256 12.28 -12.51 3.75
C SER A 256 12.38 -13.35 5.03
N VAL A 257 11.74 -12.91 6.12
CA VAL A 257 11.64 -13.69 7.37
C VAL A 257 10.53 -14.74 7.26
N ASP A 258 9.43 -14.39 6.57
CA ASP A 258 8.25 -15.25 6.42
C ASP A 258 8.36 -16.29 5.29
N SER A 259 9.46 -16.29 4.51
CA SER A 259 9.61 -17.14 3.33
C SER A 259 9.78 -18.63 3.67
N SER A 260 8.64 -19.27 3.95
CA SER A 260 8.41 -20.72 3.82
C SER A 260 7.21 -21.07 2.92
N ALA A 261 6.56 -20.11 2.23
CA ALA A 261 5.31 -20.37 1.51
C ALA A 261 5.20 -19.74 0.10
N GLU A 262 5.13 -20.62 -0.91
CA GLU A 262 4.18 -20.67 -2.04
C GLU A 262 3.76 -19.37 -2.77
N ASN A 263 4.68 -18.52 -3.25
CA ASN A 263 4.35 -17.54 -4.30
C ASN A 263 5.49 -17.36 -5.31
N ASP A 264 5.33 -17.94 -6.52
CA ASP A 264 6.31 -17.86 -7.62
C ASP A 264 6.65 -16.40 -8.02
N ASP A 265 5.65 -15.51 -8.01
CA ASP A 265 5.82 -14.07 -8.29
C ASP A 265 6.76 -13.36 -7.28
N PHE A 266 6.79 -13.84 -6.03
CA PHE A 266 7.65 -13.28 -4.98
C PHE A 266 9.09 -13.75 -5.14
N GLU A 267 9.26 -15.03 -5.50
CA GLU A 267 10.58 -15.60 -5.73
C GLU A 267 11.31 -14.83 -6.83
N GLU A 268 10.62 -14.40 -7.89
CA GLU A 268 11.21 -13.57 -8.95
C GLU A 268 11.58 -12.15 -8.48
N MET A 269 10.77 -11.53 -7.62
CA MET A 269 10.97 -10.16 -7.13
C MET A 269 12.15 -10.05 -6.13
N VAL A 270 12.38 -11.10 -5.36
CA VAL A 270 13.46 -11.24 -4.36
C VAL A 270 14.62 -12.10 -4.86
N LYS A 271 14.52 -12.64 -6.08
CA LYS A 271 15.57 -13.47 -6.69
C LYS A 271 16.88 -12.70 -6.81
N GLY A 272 17.96 -13.35 -6.39
CA GLY A 272 19.31 -13.03 -6.86
C GLY A 272 20.22 -12.26 -5.92
N SER A 273 19.77 -11.84 -4.73
CA SER A 273 20.62 -11.09 -3.79
C SER A 273 20.53 -11.60 -2.36
N SER A 274 21.68 -11.80 -1.72
CA SER A 274 21.71 -12.11 -0.28
C SER A 274 21.18 -10.93 0.55
N LEU A 275 20.60 -11.20 1.72
CA LEU A 275 20.18 -10.14 2.65
C LEU A 275 21.31 -9.14 2.96
N THR A 276 22.55 -9.64 3.07
CA THR A 276 23.75 -8.83 3.28
C THR A 276 24.00 -7.87 2.12
N GLU A 277 23.80 -8.33 0.88
CA GLU A 277 23.95 -7.51 -0.32
C GLU A 277 22.84 -6.44 -0.43
N ILE A 278 21.59 -6.78 -0.11
CA ILE A 278 20.50 -5.80 -0.03
C ILE A 278 20.80 -4.72 1.02
N CYS A 279 21.28 -5.09 2.21
CA CYS A 279 21.63 -4.12 3.25
C CYS A 279 22.74 -3.17 2.79
N LYS A 280 23.77 -3.67 2.09
CA LYS A 280 24.82 -2.84 1.49
C LYS A 280 24.25 -1.87 0.45
N HIS A 281 23.37 -2.36 -0.41
CA HIS A 281 22.72 -1.53 -1.43
C HIS A 281 21.81 -0.45 -0.83
N ILE A 282 21.10 -0.73 0.26
CA ILE A 282 20.29 0.27 0.99
C ILE A 282 21.18 1.39 1.54
N ILE A 283 22.26 1.05 2.24
CA ILE A 283 23.19 2.05 2.78
C ILE A 283 23.80 2.88 1.63
N ALA A 284 24.18 2.24 0.53
CA ALA A 284 24.72 2.92 -0.65
C ALA A 284 23.70 3.86 -1.30
N ALA A 285 22.44 3.45 -1.40
CA ALA A 285 21.35 4.26 -1.97
C ALA A 285 21.12 5.53 -1.15
N PHE A 286 20.92 5.42 0.17
CA PHE A 286 20.72 6.59 1.05
C PHE A 286 21.96 7.48 1.12
N THR A 287 23.16 6.91 1.09
CA THR A 287 24.40 7.68 1.02
C THR A 287 24.48 8.49 -0.28
N SER A 288 24.08 7.91 -1.41
CA SER A 288 24.08 8.58 -2.71
C SER A 288 23.04 9.70 -2.77
N ILE A 289 21.84 9.48 -2.21
CA ILE A 289 20.80 10.52 -2.07
C ILE A 289 21.34 11.70 -1.26
N ARG A 290 21.96 11.43 -0.10
CA ARG A 290 22.54 12.46 0.78
C ARG A 290 23.69 13.23 0.10
N LYS A 291 24.52 12.56 -0.69
CA LYS A 291 25.63 13.20 -1.42
C LYS A 291 25.14 14.20 -2.47
N GLU A 292 24.06 13.89 -3.18
CA GLU A 292 23.49 14.78 -4.19
C GLU A 292 22.85 16.04 -3.57
N TYR A 293 22.32 15.94 -2.35
CA TYR A 293 21.61 17.03 -1.68
C TYR A 293 22.13 17.24 -0.25
N LYS A 294 23.35 17.77 -0.14
CA LYS A 294 24.09 17.93 1.12
C LYS A 294 23.35 18.66 2.25
N ASN A 295 22.37 19.50 1.91
CA ASN A 295 21.62 20.32 2.86
C ASN A 295 20.32 19.67 3.35
N THR A 296 20.00 18.45 2.91
CA THR A 296 18.72 17.83 3.23
C THR A 296 18.91 16.63 4.14
N GLU A 297 18.06 16.55 5.15
CA GLU A 297 18.12 15.48 6.14
C GLU A 297 17.50 14.20 5.59
N ILE A 298 17.99 13.06 6.06
CA ILE A 298 17.33 11.78 5.79
C ILE A 298 16.06 11.74 6.64
N LEU A 299 14.92 11.42 6.02
CA LEU A 299 13.64 11.24 6.70
C LEU A 299 13.75 10.20 7.83
N LEU A 300 12.89 10.29 8.84
CA LEU A 300 12.91 9.37 9.99
C LEU A 300 12.86 7.89 9.56
N LEU A 301 11.97 7.55 8.64
CA LEU A 301 11.87 6.21 8.05
C LEU A 301 13.15 5.79 7.32
N GLY A 302 13.80 6.73 6.62
CA GLY A 302 15.07 6.48 5.96
C GLY A 302 16.21 6.21 6.96
N LYS A 303 16.24 6.95 8.07
CA LYS A 303 17.20 6.71 9.17
C LYS A 303 16.99 5.32 9.78
N GLU A 304 15.75 4.93 10.03
CA GLU A 304 15.39 3.60 10.52
C GLU A 304 15.84 2.49 9.56
N ALA A 305 15.58 2.65 8.26
CA ALA A 305 16.00 1.69 7.25
C ALA A 305 17.54 1.53 7.20
N VAL A 306 18.28 2.64 7.22
CA VAL A 306 19.75 2.63 7.21
C VAL A 306 20.31 2.02 8.50
N PHE A 307 19.73 2.37 9.66
CA PHE A 307 20.14 1.81 10.94
C PHE A 307 19.92 0.30 10.97
N THR A 308 18.73 -0.17 10.60
CA THR A 308 18.39 -1.60 10.53
C THR A 308 19.33 -2.35 9.58
N ALA A 309 19.62 -1.80 8.40
CA ALA A 309 20.58 -2.39 7.46
C ALA A 309 21.99 -2.50 8.06
N ALA A 310 22.47 -1.47 8.75
CA ALA A 310 23.78 -1.48 9.40
C ALA A 310 23.85 -2.49 10.54
N THR A 311 22.79 -2.61 11.35
CA THR A 311 22.69 -3.61 12.42
C THR A 311 22.75 -5.03 11.87
N ILE A 312 22.00 -5.33 10.81
CA ILE A 312 22.02 -6.66 10.15
C ILE A 312 23.41 -7.00 9.60
N LEU A 313 24.13 -6.01 9.06
CA LEU A 313 25.50 -6.21 8.59
C LEU A 313 26.47 -6.46 9.74
N SER A 314 26.31 -5.75 10.84
CA SER A 314 27.17 -5.90 12.02
C SER A 314 26.98 -7.23 12.73
N THR A 315 25.78 -7.81 12.73
CA THR A 315 25.52 -9.11 13.37
C THR A 315 25.95 -10.30 12.52
N LYS A 316 26.20 -10.09 11.22
CA LYS A 316 26.67 -11.11 10.27
C LYS A 316 28.17 -11.02 9.95
N SER A 317 28.88 -10.02 10.48
CA SER A 317 30.33 -9.84 10.36
C SER A 317 31.07 -10.50 11.52
#